data_AF-R7UQ62-F1
#
_entry.id   AF-R7UQ62-F1
#
_cell.length_a   1.000
_cell.length_b   1.000
_cell.length_c   1.000
_cell.angle_alpha   90.00
_cell.angle_beta   90.00
_cell.angle_gamma   90.00
#
_symmetry.space_group_name_H-M   'P 1'
#
loop_
_entity.id
_entity.type
_entity.pdbx_description
1 polymer ?
#
loop_
_entity_poly.entity_id
_entity_poly.type
_entity_poly.pdbx_seq_one_letter_code
_entity_poly.pdbx_strand_id
1 'polypeptide(L)'
;MNDMDRHVQQTIDRLQCIKQHLSSPSGFQNAARELLEWCSDTRAFQRHFEGGLISCLTVVSQVAAQPGFDLDLGYRLLAVCAVHREKFTPKAAAMLSVWCEELGRLLLLRHQKNR
;
A
#
# COMPACT_ATOMS: atom_id res chain seq x y z
N MET A 1 -6.14 13.89 26.59
CA MET A 1 -6.03 13.20 25.30
C MET A 1 -7.20 12.22 25.25
N ASN A 2 -8.14 12.41 24.33
CA ASN A 2 -9.34 11.57 24.29
C ASN A 2 -8.97 10.17 23.79
N ASP A 3 -9.70 9.13 24.20
CA ASP A 3 -9.39 7.74 23.81
C ASP A 3 -9.34 7.55 22.28
N MET A 4 -10.14 8.32 21.53
CA MET A 4 -10.11 8.37 20.07
C MET A 4 -8.74 8.82 19.52
N ASP A 5 -8.14 9.88 20.07
CA ASP A 5 -6.84 10.39 19.63
C ASP A 5 -5.74 9.36 19.88
N ARG A 6 -5.85 8.60 20.98
CA ARG A 6 -4.91 7.51 21.29
C ARG A 6 -5.01 6.38 20.26
N HIS A 7 -6.22 6.00 19.85
CA HIS A 7 -6.42 4.98 18.82
C HIS A 7 -5.93 5.43 17.43
N VAL A 8 -6.12 6.71 17.10
CA VAL A 8 -5.58 7.29 15.86
C VAL A 8 -4.05 7.22 15.87
N GLN A 9 -3.41 7.62 16.97
CA GLN A 9 -1.95 7.57 17.08
C GLN A 9 -1.41 6.14 17.00
N GLN A 10 -2.03 5.18 17.70
CA GLN A 10 -1.66 3.76 17.62
C GLN A 10 -1.71 3.22 16.19
N THR A 11 -2.72 3.64 15.43
CA THR A 11 -2.85 3.26 14.02
C THR A 11 -1.74 3.88 13.17
N ILE A 12 -1.41 5.15 13.41
CA ILE A 12 -0.29 5.84 12.73
C ILE A 12 1.04 5.15 13.03
N ASP A 13 1.30 4.79 14.29
CA ASP A 13 2.51 4.10 14.70
C ASP A 13 2.61 2.72 14.05
N ARG A 14 1.48 2.00 13.95
CA ARG A 14 1.41 0.72 13.24
C ARG A 14 1.72 0.87 11.75
N LEU A 15 1.21 1.92 11.09
CA LEU A 15 1.56 2.19 9.69
C LEU A 15 3.06 2.47 9.50
N GLN A 16 3.73 3.14 10.45
CA GLN A 16 5.18 3.31 10.40
C GLN A 16 5.93 1.98 10.54
N CYS A 17 5.47 1.10 11.44
CA CYS A 17 6.04 -0.24 11.58
C CYS A 17 5.87 -1.08 10.30
N ILE A 18 4.66 -1.09 9.72
CA ILE A 18 4.36 -1.75 8.44
C ILE A 18 5.31 -1.23 7.35
N LYS A 19 5.47 0.09 7.23
CA LYS A 19 6.37 0.71 6.24
C LYS A 19 7.80 0.17 6.34
N GLN A 20 8.35 0.03 7.55
CA GLN A 20 9.70 -0.52 7.73
C GLN A 20 9.78 -1.96 7.21
N HIS A 21 8.81 -2.80 7.54
CA HIS A 21 8.77 -4.19 7.10
C HIS A 21 8.55 -4.33 5.59
N LEU A 22 7.81 -3.41 4.96
CA LEU A 22 7.63 -3.35 3.50
C LEU A 22 8.95 -3.13 2.75
N SER A 23 9.96 -2.52 3.36
CA SER A 23 11.27 -2.31 2.70
C SER A 23 12.18 -3.55 2.70
N SER A 24 11.79 -4.64 3.36
CA SER A 24 12.58 -5.88 3.43
C SER A 24 11.85 -7.04 2.72
N PRO A 25 12.53 -7.85 1.88
CA PRO A 25 11.93 -9.04 1.28
C PRO A 25 11.30 -10.00 2.31
N SER A 26 11.96 -10.20 3.45
CA SER A 26 11.48 -11.11 4.51
C SER A 26 10.24 -10.57 5.25
N GLY A 27 10.11 -9.25 5.35
CA GLY A 27 8.99 -8.59 6.02
C GLY A 27 7.82 -8.27 5.10
N PHE A 28 8.08 -8.11 3.79
CA PHE A 28 7.14 -7.58 2.82
C PHE A 28 5.83 -8.36 2.78
N GLN A 29 5.91 -9.70 2.73
CA GLN A 29 4.72 -10.52 2.52
C GLN A 29 3.69 -10.37 3.65
N ASN A 30 4.15 -10.35 4.90
CA ASN A 30 3.26 -10.18 6.06
C ASN A 30 2.77 -8.75 6.16
N ALA A 31 3.66 -7.77 6.01
CA ALA A 31 3.32 -6.35 6.11
C ALA A 31 2.32 -5.92 5.01
N ALA A 32 2.49 -6.40 3.78
CA ALA A 32 1.59 -6.10 2.68
C ALA A 32 0.22 -6.77 2.84
N ARG A 33 0.15 -7.99 3.39
CA ARG A 33 -1.13 -8.65 3.72
C ARG A 33 -1.87 -7.91 4.83
N GLU A 34 -1.16 -7.56 5.89
CA GLU A 34 -1.70 -6.78 7.00
C GLU A 34 -2.27 -5.44 6.52
N LEU A 35 -1.54 -4.74 5.64
CA LEU A 35 -2.01 -3.49 5.07
C LEU A 35 -3.18 -3.69 4.10
N LEU A 36 -3.17 -4.76 3.31
CA LEU A 36 -4.27 -5.11 2.40
C LEU A 36 -5.56 -5.41 3.17
N GLU A 37 -5.47 -6.19 4.25
CA GLU A 37 -6.60 -6.48 5.15
C GLU A 37 -7.12 -5.18 5.77
N TRP A 38 -6.23 -4.31 6.24
CA TRP A 38 -6.63 -3.02 6.80
C TRP A 38 -7.31 -2.12 5.76
N CYS A 39 -6.81 -2.09 4.53
CA CYS A 39 -7.41 -1.34 3.40
C CYS A 39 -8.74 -1.93 2.91
N SER A 40 -9.15 -3.13 3.35
CA SER A 40 -10.49 -3.65 3.07
C SER A 40 -11.59 -2.90 3.83
N ASP A 41 -11.24 -2.19 4.91
CA ASP A 41 -12.15 -1.31 5.64
C ASP A 41 -12.06 0.11 5.08
N THR A 42 -13.20 0.64 4.61
CA THR A 42 -13.27 2.00 4.05
C THR A 42 -12.86 3.12 5.02
N ARG A 43 -12.82 2.85 6.33
CA ARG A 43 -12.34 3.77 7.38
C ARG A 43 -10.81 3.95 7.34
N ALA A 44 -10.07 3.06 6.69
CA ALA A 44 -8.63 3.21 6.47
C ALA A 44 -8.28 4.45 5.63
N PHE A 45 -9.21 4.93 4.80
CA PHE A 45 -9.03 6.07 3.89
C PHE A 45 -9.43 7.43 4.50
N GLN A 46 -9.34 7.55 5.83
CA GLN A 46 -9.54 8.84 6.50
C GLN A 46 -8.30 9.73 6.36
N ARG A 47 -8.51 11.05 6.30
CA ARG A 47 -7.45 12.05 6.07
C ARG A 47 -6.27 11.98 7.05
N HIS A 48 -6.53 11.64 8.31
CA HIS A 48 -5.48 11.51 9.34
C HIS A 48 -4.53 10.34 9.09
N PHE A 49 -4.96 9.31 8.34
CA PHE A 49 -4.12 8.16 7.99
C PHE A 49 -3.46 8.27 6.61
N GLU A 50 -3.93 9.18 5.76
CA GLU A 50 -3.48 9.33 4.37
C GLU A 50 -1.96 9.41 4.25
N GLY A 51 -1.30 10.24 5.07
CA GLY A 51 0.16 10.39 5.03
C GLY A 51 0.92 9.10 5.35
N GLY A 52 0.45 8.34 6.34
CA GLY A 52 1.03 7.05 6.72
C GLY A 52 0.80 5.98 5.66
N LEU A 53 -0.44 5.90 5.14
CA LEU A 53 -0.81 4.97 4.09
C LEU A 53 -0.03 5.24 2.79
N ILE A 54 0.01 6.49 2.32
CA ILE A 54 0.78 6.86 1.11
C ILE A 54 2.28 6.57 1.28
N SER A 55 2.82 6.76 2.49
CA SER A 55 4.22 6.38 2.77
C SER A 55 4.45 4.87 2.62
N CYS A 56 3.50 4.04 3.04
CA CYS A 56 3.58 2.58 2.83
C CYS A 56 3.47 2.22 1.35
N LEU A 57 2.49 2.79 0.64
CA LEU A 57 2.24 2.50 -0.77
C LEU A 57 3.38 2.97 -1.69
N THR A 58 4.07 4.06 -1.31
CA THR A 58 5.30 4.51 -1.99
C THR A 58 6.41 3.46 -1.90
N VAL A 59 6.57 2.81 -0.74
CA VAL A 59 7.56 1.73 -0.61
C VAL A 59 7.15 0.55 -1.49
N VAL A 60 5.88 0.14 -1.44
CA VAL A 60 5.34 -0.95 -2.28
C VAL A 60 5.59 -0.70 -3.76
N SER A 61 5.33 0.52 -4.26
CA SER A 61 5.53 0.85 -5.67
C SER A 61 7.00 0.76 -6.09
N GLN A 62 7.94 0.99 -5.17
CA GLN A 62 9.38 0.94 -5.44
C GLN A 62 9.95 -0.48 -5.37
N VAL A 63 9.43 -1.33 -4.47
CA VAL A 63 10.05 -2.63 -4.14
C VAL A 63 9.32 -3.83 -4.72
N ALA A 64 8.01 -3.77 -4.98
CA ALA A 64 7.21 -4.95 -5.36
C ALA A 64 7.69 -5.65 -6.64
N ALA A 65 8.32 -4.92 -7.56
CA ALA A 65 8.89 -5.48 -8.80
C ALA A 65 10.31 -6.04 -8.63
N GLN A 66 10.96 -5.81 -7.49
CA GLN A 66 12.33 -6.24 -7.25
C GLN A 66 12.41 -7.75 -6.92
N PRO A 67 13.57 -8.39 -7.16
CA PRO A 67 13.78 -9.78 -6.78
C PRO A 67 13.55 -10.01 -5.27
N GLY A 68 12.88 -11.12 -4.93
CA GLY A 68 12.55 -11.46 -3.54
C GLY A 68 11.26 -10.82 -3.02
N PHE A 69 10.63 -9.92 -3.78
CA PHE A 69 9.34 -9.33 -3.44
C PHE A 69 8.18 -9.98 -4.22
N ASP A 70 6.98 -9.91 -3.65
CA ASP A 70 5.75 -10.44 -4.22
C ASP A 70 5.02 -9.36 -5.03
N LEU A 71 5.28 -9.36 -6.35
CA LEU A 71 4.70 -8.39 -7.29
C LEU A 71 3.17 -8.46 -7.33
N ASP A 72 2.60 -9.66 -7.33
CA ASP A 72 1.17 -9.88 -7.36
C ASP A 72 0.47 -9.30 -6.13
N LEU A 73 1.07 -9.50 -4.94
CA LEU A 73 0.57 -8.93 -3.69
C LEU A 73 0.70 -7.40 -3.68
N GLY A 74 1.84 -6.87 -4.13
CA GLY A 74 2.05 -5.42 -4.22
C GLY A 74 1.07 -4.74 -5.17
N TYR A 75 0.84 -5.32 -6.36
CA TYR A 75 -0.16 -4.83 -7.31
C TYR A 75 -1.57 -4.88 -6.73
N ARG A 76 -1.96 -5.97 -6.07
CA ARG A 76 -3.29 -6.11 -5.48
C ARG A 76 -3.57 -5.06 -4.40
N LEU A 77 -2.58 -4.78 -3.57
CA LEU A 77 -2.64 -3.71 -2.56
C LEU A 77 -2.83 -2.33 -3.21
N LEU A 78 -2.03 -2.00 -4.22
CA LEU A 78 -2.20 -0.73 -4.95
C LEU A 78 -3.57 -0.65 -5.64
N ALA A 79 -4.05 -1.74 -6.23
CA ALA A 79 -5.35 -1.79 -6.89
C ALA A 79 -6.51 -1.52 -5.92
N VAL A 80 -6.48 -2.12 -4.73
CA VAL A 80 -7.48 -1.85 -3.68
C VAL A 80 -7.47 -0.38 -3.27
N CYS A 81 -6.29 0.22 -3.06
CA CYS A 81 -6.21 1.64 -2.72
C CYS A 81 -6.64 2.54 -3.89
N ALA A 82 -6.35 2.16 -5.15
CA ALA A 82 -6.73 2.92 -6.34
C ALA A 82 -8.25 2.92 -6.61
N VAL A 83 -8.98 1.90 -6.14
CA VAL A 83 -10.46 1.87 -6.15
C VAL A 83 -11.06 2.95 -5.24
N HIS A 84 -10.34 3.33 -4.18
CA HIS A 84 -10.75 4.35 -3.21
C HIS A 84 -10.02 5.69 -3.38
N ARG A 85 -9.39 5.92 -4.55
CA ARG A 85 -8.53 7.10 -4.80
C ARG A 85 -9.25 8.43 -4.61
N GLU A 86 -10.57 8.47 -4.77
CA GLU A 86 -11.42 9.63 -4.56
C GLU A 86 -11.44 10.12 -3.09
N LYS A 87 -11.05 9.26 -2.15
CA LYS A 87 -10.93 9.60 -0.72
C LYS A 87 -9.59 10.23 -0.35
N PHE A 88 -8.62 10.19 -1.27
CA PHE A 88 -7.30 10.78 -1.09
C PHE A 88 -7.25 12.21 -1.62
N THR A 89 -6.20 12.95 -1.25
CA THR A 89 -5.90 14.21 -1.93
C THR A 89 -5.66 13.98 -3.43
N PRO A 90 -5.92 14.98 -4.30
CA PRO A 90 -5.70 14.86 -5.74
C PRO A 90 -4.28 14.41 -6.10
N LYS A 91 -3.28 14.87 -5.33
CA LYS A 91 -1.88 14.45 -5.50
C LYS A 91 -1.69 12.96 -5.23
N ALA A 92 -2.19 12.47 -4.10
CA ALA A 92 -2.10 11.06 -3.74
C ALA A 92 -2.87 10.16 -4.72
N ALA A 93 -4.07 10.58 -5.14
CA ALA A 93 -4.87 9.86 -6.14
C ALA A 93 -4.14 9.71 -7.49
N ALA A 94 -3.45 10.76 -7.94
CA ALA A 94 -2.63 10.71 -9.15
C ALA A 94 -1.46 9.71 -9.00
N MET A 95 -0.76 9.74 -7.86
CA MET A 95 0.34 8.81 -7.56
C MET A 95 -0.15 7.34 -7.56
N LEU A 96 -1.28 7.06 -6.91
CA LEU A 96 -1.87 5.71 -6.88
C LEU A 96 -2.21 5.19 -8.28
N SER A 97 -2.73 6.07 -9.14
CA SER A 97 -3.09 5.70 -10.52
C SER A 97 -1.85 5.29 -11.31
N VAL A 98 -0.76 6.08 -11.22
CA VAL A 98 0.52 5.78 -11.88
C VAL A 98 1.12 4.48 -11.37
N TRP A 99 1.23 4.29 -10.06
CA TRP A 99 1.84 3.08 -9.51
C TRP A 99 1.04 1.82 -9.82
N CYS A 100 -0.29 1.90 -9.79
CA CYS A 100 -1.15 0.78 -10.11
C CYS A 100 -1.02 0.38 -11.59
N GLU A 101 -0.95 1.36 -12.50
CA GLU A 101 -0.73 1.11 -13.93
C GLU A 101 0.64 0.48 -14.19
N GLU A 102 1.69 1.00 -13.55
CA GLU A 102 3.06 0.52 -13.73
C GLU A 102 3.23 -0.93 -13.25
N LEU A 103 2.80 -1.25 -12.01
CA LEU A 103 2.87 -2.63 -11.53
C LEU A 103 1.96 -3.57 -12.32
N GLY A 104 0.79 -3.09 -12.75
CA GLY A 104 -0.12 -3.86 -13.61
C GLY A 104 0.54 -4.24 -14.95
N ARG A 105 1.24 -3.29 -15.58
CA ARG A 105 2.00 -3.53 -16.81
C ARG A 105 3.11 -4.57 -16.60
N LEU A 106 3.87 -4.46 -15.51
CA LEU A 106 4.92 -5.42 -15.19
C LEU A 106 4.38 -6.83 -14.96
N LEU A 107 3.22 -6.94 -14.30
CA LEU A 107 2.57 -8.21 -14.06
C LEU A 107 2.11 -8.88 -15.36
N LEU A 108 1.53 -8.11 -16.28
CA LEU A 108 1.16 -8.59 -17.62
C LEU A 108 2.37 -9.13 -18.39
N LEU A 109 3.49 -8.40 -18.38
CA LEU A 109 4.73 -8.83 -19.03
C LEU A 109 5.29 -10.12 -18.40
N ARG A 110 5.24 -10.26 -17.07
CA ARG A 110 5.66 -11.47 -16.36
C ARG A 110 4.80 -12.68 -16.76
N HIS A 111 3.49 -12.51 -16.85
CA HIS A 111 2.58 -13.58 -17.28
C HIS A 111 2.75 -13.95 -18.76
N GLN A 112 3.09 -13.00 -19.63
CA GLN A 112 3.39 -13.29 -21.03
C GLN A 112 4.68 -14.09 -21.19
N LYS A 113 5.72 -13.79 -20.40
CA LYS A 113 7.01 -14.49 -20.46
C LYS A 113 6.96 -15.92 -19.90
N ASN A 114 6.01 -16.19 -18.99
CA ASN A 114 5.83 -17.50 -18.35
C ASN A 114 4.84 -18.41 -19.09
N ARG A 115 4.39 -18.03 -20.30
CA ARG A 115 3.61 -18.87 -21.23
C ARG A 115 4.53 -19.49 -22.27
#